data_AF-A0A7S0RWA2-F1
#
_entry.id   AF-A0A7S0RWA2-F1
#
_cell.length_a   1.000
_cell.length_b   1.000
_cell.length_c   1.000
_cell.angle_alpha   90.00
_cell.angle_beta   90.00
_cell.angle_gamma   90.00
#
_symmetry.space_group_name_H-M   'P 1'
#
loop_
_entity.id
_entity.type
_entity.pdbx_description
1 polymer ?
#
loop_
_entity_poly.entity_id
_entity_poly.type
_entity_poly.pdbx_seq_one_letter_code
_entity_poly.pdbx_strand_id
1 'polypeptide(L)'
;EVREYDAFVERFGPNGGWDDVDHKIFKRILMRSNGDYGRATEAAANEMMQFSRVDVIAHARWDAEHEDLLTRKRLAISRWRHAKEERRRQQLAAEEAAAAARAAAEAERSPKLTKEQRREEQRRQLEEWRAAKRAAAEAEEAEKVRKDEELRREKARARKLHALAARAAAERTQAEAEARMRELEQAALKALRPGSAPARR
;
A
#
# COMPACT_ATOMS: atom_id res chain seq x y z
N GLU A 1 29.84 32.46 -32.01
CA GLU A 1 31.28 32.37 -31.63
C GLU A 1 32.04 31.18 -32.22
N VAL A 2 31.71 29.92 -31.91
CA VAL A 2 32.54 28.77 -32.36
C VAL A 2 32.61 28.65 -33.88
N ARG A 3 31.45 28.72 -34.55
CA ARG A 3 31.36 28.66 -36.02
C ARG A 3 32.00 29.86 -36.71
N GLU A 4 32.01 31.03 -36.07
CA GLU A 4 32.59 32.25 -36.62
C GLU A 4 34.11 32.14 -36.67
N TYR A 5 34.73 31.63 -35.59
CA TYR A 5 36.15 31.32 -35.58
C TYR A 5 36.51 30.26 -36.64
N ASP A 6 35.73 29.17 -36.71
CA ASP A 6 36.03 28.09 -37.66
C ASP A 6 35.95 28.57 -39.11
N ALA A 7 34.92 29.36 -39.46
CA ALA A 7 34.77 29.96 -40.77
C ALA A 7 35.86 31.01 -41.08
N PHE A 8 36.32 31.76 -40.06
CA PHE A 8 37.40 32.72 -40.21
C PHE A 8 38.73 32.03 -40.54
N VAL A 9 39.07 30.96 -39.82
CA VAL A 9 40.28 30.16 -40.08
C VAL A 9 40.19 29.45 -41.43
N GLU A 10 39.01 28.94 -41.82
CA GLU A 10 38.82 28.33 -43.14
C GLU A 10 39.03 29.34 -44.28
N ARG A 11 38.60 30.59 -44.10
CA ARG A 11 38.72 31.65 -45.11
C ARG A 11 40.12 32.21 -45.27
N PHE A 12 40.83 32.46 -44.17
CA PHE A 12 42.12 33.16 -44.18
C PHE A 12 43.32 32.24 -43.89
N GLY A 13 43.06 30.98 -43.57
CA GLY A 13 44.06 30.05 -43.09
C GLY A 13 44.43 30.28 -41.62
N PRO A 14 45.25 29.38 -41.05
CA PRO A 14 45.65 29.44 -39.65
C PRO A 14 46.55 30.64 -39.31
N ASN A 15 47.26 31.19 -40.29
CA ASN A 15 48.22 32.29 -40.13
C ASN A 15 47.91 33.50 -41.02
N GLY A 16 46.67 33.66 -41.52
CA GLY A 16 46.29 34.83 -42.31
C GLY A 16 46.97 34.93 -43.67
N GLY A 17 47.45 33.81 -44.20
CA GLY A 17 48.22 33.74 -45.44
C GLY A 17 49.73 33.94 -45.30
N TRP A 18 50.24 34.22 -44.09
CA TRP A 18 51.67 34.23 -43.80
C TRP A 18 52.19 32.82 -43.55
N ASP A 19 53.47 32.59 -43.83
CA ASP A 19 54.13 31.34 -43.47
C ASP A 19 54.35 31.25 -41.95
N ASP A 20 54.71 30.06 -41.47
CA ASP A 20 54.92 29.82 -40.03
C ASP A 20 56.10 30.62 -39.46
N VAL A 21 57.10 30.96 -40.27
CA VAL A 21 58.31 31.66 -39.82
C VAL A 21 58.00 33.14 -39.63
N ASP A 22 57.43 33.77 -40.64
CA ASP A 22 57.02 35.17 -40.65
C ASP A 22 55.95 35.43 -39.59
N HIS A 23 54.95 34.55 -39.47
CA HIS A 23 53.94 34.66 -38.42
C HIS A 23 54.58 34.62 -37.02
N LYS A 24 55.53 33.71 -36.78
CA LYS A 24 56.26 33.64 -35.48
C LYS A 24 57.10 34.89 -35.21
N ILE A 25 57.71 35.48 -36.24
CA ILE A 25 58.46 36.73 -36.09
C ILE A 25 57.51 37.84 -35.66
N PHE A 26 56.35 37.98 -36.32
CA PHE A 26 55.33 38.95 -35.93
C PHE A 26 54.84 38.74 -34.49
N LYS A 27 54.52 37.51 -34.08
CA LYS A 27 54.10 37.24 -32.69
C LYS A 27 55.19 37.59 -31.68
N ARG A 28 56.47 37.39 -32.00
CA ARG A 28 57.58 37.82 -31.13
C ARG A 28 57.63 39.35 -30.98
N ILE A 29 57.44 40.07 -32.08
CA ILE A 29 57.38 41.54 -32.08
C ILE A 29 56.16 42.03 -31.28
N LEU A 30 55.02 41.38 -31.41
CA LEU A 30 53.80 41.67 -30.64
C LEU A 30 54.01 41.45 -29.15
N MET A 31 54.64 40.33 -28.75
CA MET A 31 54.98 40.06 -27.35
C MET A 31 55.95 41.10 -26.78
N ARG A 32 56.98 41.49 -27.54
CA ARG A 32 57.92 42.55 -27.15
C ARG A 32 57.22 43.91 -27.00
N SER A 33 56.14 44.11 -27.76
CA SER A 33 55.29 45.30 -27.70
C SER A 33 54.19 45.19 -26.63
N ASN A 34 54.26 44.21 -25.74
CA ASN A 34 53.29 43.96 -24.67
C ASN A 34 51.85 43.78 -25.19
N GLY A 35 51.69 43.20 -26.38
CA GLY A 35 50.38 42.98 -27.01
C GLY A 35 49.77 44.24 -27.66
N ASP A 36 50.49 45.36 -27.70
CA ASP A 36 50.04 46.56 -28.40
C ASP A 36 50.24 46.40 -29.92
N TYR A 37 49.14 46.19 -30.64
CA TYR A 37 49.16 46.02 -32.09
C TYR A 37 49.65 47.26 -32.85
N GLY A 38 49.48 48.48 -32.32
CA GLY A 38 49.99 49.69 -32.94
C GLY A 38 51.51 49.73 -32.92
N ARG A 39 52.10 49.52 -31.73
CA ARG A 39 53.56 49.44 -31.56
C ARG A 39 54.16 48.25 -32.30
N ALA A 40 53.48 47.10 -32.27
CA ALA A 40 53.93 45.90 -32.96
C ALA A 40 53.94 46.08 -34.48
N THR A 41 52.93 46.73 -35.04
CA THR A 41 52.84 47.01 -36.48
C THR A 41 53.97 47.94 -36.93
N GLU A 42 54.26 48.99 -36.16
CA GLU A 42 55.37 49.91 -36.46
C GLU A 42 56.73 49.20 -36.39
N ALA A 43 56.96 48.40 -35.36
CA ALA A 43 58.20 47.63 -35.23
C ALA A 43 58.34 46.56 -36.34
N ALA A 44 57.27 45.85 -36.68
CA ALA A 44 57.28 44.83 -37.73
C ALA A 44 57.49 45.43 -39.12
N ALA A 45 56.91 46.60 -39.42
CA ALA A 45 57.16 47.30 -40.68
C ALA A 45 58.63 47.75 -40.85
N ASN A 46 59.38 47.88 -39.75
CA ASN A 46 60.81 48.22 -39.79
C ASN A 46 61.70 46.97 -39.81
N GLU A 47 61.32 45.90 -39.10
CA GLU A 47 62.16 44.70 -38.92
C GLU A 47 61.93 43.64 -40.01
N MET A 48 60.73 43.59 -40.60
CA MET A 48 60.35 42.60 -41.62
C MET A 48 60.33 43.24 -43.01
N MET A 49 61.53 43.57 -43.51
CA MET A 49 61.72 44.31 -44.77
C MET A 49 61.17 43.59 -46.02
N GLN A 50 60.90 42.28 -45.93
CA GLN A 50 60.28 41.49 -46.99
C GLN A 50 58.77 41.79 -47.17
N PHE A 51 58.13 42.46 -46.22
CA PHE A 51 56.70 42.82 -46.28
C PHE A 51 56.51 44.33 -46.40
N SER A 52 55.50 44.74 -47.15
CA SER A 52 55.11 46.15 -47.17
C SER A 52 54.42 46.54 -45.87
N ARG A 53 54.45 47.83 -45.52
CA ARG A 53 53.71 48.36 -44.36
C ARG A 53 52.21 48.03 -44.44
N VAL A 54 51.65 47.99 -45.64
CA VAL A 54 50.23 47.65 -45.86
C VAL A 54 49.97 46.18 -45.52
N ASP A 55 50.86 45.27 -45.91
CA ASP A 55 50.75 43.84 -45.60
C ASP A 55 50.85 43.59 -44.09
N VAL A 56 51.79 44.27 -43.41
CA VAL A 56 51.94 44.18 -41.95
C VAL A 56 50.69 44.70 -41.23
N ILE A 57 50.09 45.81 -41.69
CA ILE A 57 48.83 46.33 -41.12
C ILE A 57 47.68 45.35 -41.34
N ALA A 58 47.57 44.76 -42.54
CA ALA A 58 46.53 43.79 -42.85
C ALA A 58 46.66 42.54 -41.95
N HIS A 59 47.88 42.04 -41.79
CA HIS A 59 48.17 40.89 -40.91
C HIS A 59 47.91 41.21 -39.44
N ALA A 60 48.29 42.39 -38.97
CA ALA A 60 48.02 42.82 -37.59
C ALA A 60 46.51 42.90 -37.29
N ARG A 61 45.72 43.39 -38.25
CA ARG A 61 44.25 43.39 -38.13
C ARG A 61 43.68 41.97 -38.10
N TRP A 62 44.19 41.10 -38.97
CA TRP A 62 43.80 39.69 -39.01
C TRP A 62 44.13 38.99 -37.68
N ASP A 63 45.34 39.16 -37.13
CA ASP A 63 45.76 38.51 -35.87
C ASP A 63 44.92 39.03 -34.68
N ALA A 64 44.59 40.32 -34.65
CA ALA A 64 43.70 40.89 -33.64
C ALA A 64 42.29 40.28 -33.70
N GLU A 65 41.70 40.15 -34.89
CA GLU A 65 40.39 39.52 -35.08
C GLU A 65 40.44 38.02 -34.76
N HIS A 66 41.51 37.33 -35.16
CA HIS A 66 41.74 35.93 -34.85
C HIS A 66 41.77 35.67 -33.34
N GLU A 67 42.52 36.48 -32.57
CA GLU A 67 42.63 36.34 -31.11
C GLU A 67 41.30 36.64 -30.39
N ASP A 68 40.54 37.64 -30.84
CA ASP A 68 39.20 37.93 -30.30
C ASP A 68 38.24 36.75 -30.56
N LEU A 69 38.18 36.25 -31.79
CA LEU A 69 37.35 35.10 -32.15
C LEU A 69 37.76 33.83 -31.39
N LEU A 70 39.06 33.59 -31.22
CA LEU A 70 39.59 32.47 -30.44
C LEU A 70 39.18 32.57 -28.97
N THR A 71 39.27 33.76 -28.40
CA THR A 71 38.85 34.04 -27.01
C THR A 71 37.35 33.80 -26.85
N ARG A 72 36.52 34.32 -27.76
CA ARG A 72 35.07 34.10 -27.76
C ARG A 72 34.72 32.61 -27.90
N LYS A 73 35.41 31.88 -28.79
CA LYS A 73 35.24 30.42 -28.94
C LYS A 73 35.57 29.68 -27.64
N ARG A 74 36.69 30.00 -26.99
CA ARG A 74 37.09 29.40 -25.69
C ARG A 74 36.04 29.69 -24.60
N LEU A 75 35.55 30.92 -24.52
CA LEU A 75 34.50 31.31 -23.57
C LEU A 75 33.19 30.57 -23.84
N ALA A 76 32.77 30.47 -25.10
CA ALA A 76 31.56 29.74 -25.48
C ALA A 76 31.65 28.25 -25.11
N ILE A 77 32.79 27.61 -25.39
CA ILE A 77 33.03 26.20 -25.01
C ILE A 77 33.01 26.04 -23.48
N SER A 78 33.65 26.95 -22.75
CA SER A 78 33.66 26.93 -21.28
C SER A 78 32.25 27.07 -20.70
N ARG A 79 31.48 28.05 -21.18
CA ARG A 79 30.08 28.26 -20.79
C ARG A 79 29.22 27.03 -21.08
N TRP A 80 29.39 26.43 -22.26
CA TRP A 80 28.67 25.21 -22.62
C TRP A 80 29.02 24.04 -21.70
N ARG A 81 30.30 23.82 -21.39
CA ARG A 81 30.74 22.78 -20.44
C ARG A 81 30.14 22.99 -19.06
N HIS A 82 30.19 24.22 -18.56
CA HIS A 82 29.62 24.57 -17.26
C HIS A 82 28.10 24.35 -17.23
N ALA A 83 27.37 24.83 -18.25
CA ALA A 83 25.93 24.64 -18.35
C ALA A 83 25.53 23.17 -18.46
N LYS A 84 26.33 22.36 -19.17
CA LYS A 84 26.13 20.92 -19.28
C LYS A 84 26.28 20.22 -17.94
N GLU A 85 27.33 20.55 -17.18
CA GLU A 85 27.55 19.96 -15.86
C GLU A 85 26.49 20.40 -14.85
N GLU A 86 26.10 21.67 -14.88
CA GLU A 86 25.02 22.20 -14.05
C GLU A 86 23.70 21.46 -14.30
N ARG A 87 23.33 21.28 -15.58
CA ARG A 87 22.13 20.53 -15.95
C ARG A 87 22.17 19.09 -15.45
N ARG A 88 23.33 18.42 -15.55
CA ARG A 88 23.52 17.06 -15.05
C ARG A 88 23.31 17.00 -13.53
N ARG A 89 23.88 17.95 -12.79
CA ARG A 89 23.72 18.05 -11.34
C ARG A 89 22.26 18.27 -10.94
N GLN A 90 21.55 19.13 -11.66
CA GLN A 90 20.13 19.38 -11.42
C GLN A 90 19.26 18.14 -11.69
N GLN A 91 19.58 17.37 -12.72
CA GLN A 91 18.89 16.11 -13.01
C GLN A 91 19.08 15.09 -11.89
N LEU A 92 20.33 14.89 -11.44
CA LEU A 92 20.64 13.99 -10.33
C LEU A 92 19.93 14.43 -9.04
N ALA A 93 19.97 15.72 -8.71
CA ALA A 93 19.28 16.25 -7.54
C ALA A 93 17.75 16.06 -7.61
N ALA A 94 17.16 16.20 -8.80
CA ALA A 94 15.73 15.94 -9.01
C ALA A 94 15.38 14.45 -8.87
N GLU A 95 16.22 13.56 -9.38
CA GLU A 95 16.07 12.10 -9.22
C GLU A 95 16.18 11.68 -7.76
N GLU A 96 17.17 12.19 -7.02
CA GLU A 96 17.34 11.95 -5.59
C GLU A 96 16.15 12.46 -4.78
N ALA A 97 15.67 13.68 -5.07
CA ALA A 97 14.49 14.25 -4.41
C ALA A 97 13.22 13.41 -4.69
N ALA A 98 13.05 12.94 -5.94
CA ALA A 98 11.93 12.07 -6.29
C ALA A 98 12.02 10.70 -5.60
N ALA A 99 13.21 10.12 -5.48
CA ALA A 99 13.44 8.88 -4.76
C ALA A 99 13.15 9.04 -3.25
N ALA A 100 13.63 10.12 -2.64
CA ALA A 100 13.36 10.44 -1.24
C ALA A 100 11.85 10.63 -0.98
N ALA A 101 11.14 11.32 -1.87
CA ALA A 101 9.69 11.51 -1.76
C ALA A 101 8.92 10.17 -1.86
N ARG A 102 9.34 9.26 -2.75
CA ARG A 102 8.76 7.92 -2.86
C ARG A 102 9.00 7.10 -1.60
N ALA A 103 10.23 7.10 -1.07
CA ALA A 103 10.57 6.40 0.16
C ALA A 103 9.75 6.92 1.36
N ALA A 104 9.59 8.25 1.47
CA ALA A 104 8.75 8.85 2.52
C ALA A 104 7.28 8.45 2.39
N ALA A 105 6.72 8.44 1.16
CA ALA A 105 5.34 8.02 0.93
C ALA A 105 5.13 6.53 1.25
N GLU A 106 6.10 5.67 0.96
CA GLU A 106 6.05 4.24 1.31
C GLU A 106 6.17 4.03 2.83
N ALA A 107 7.07 4.76 3.48
CA ALA A 107 7.23 4.73 4.93
C ALA A 107 5.95 5.18 5.66
N GLU A 108 5.16 6.10 5.11
CA GLU A 108 3.86 6.46 5.66
C GLU A 108 2.75 5.42 5.41
N ARG A 109 2.80 4.71 4.28
CA ARG A 109 1.77 3.72 3.90
C ARG A 109 1.86 2.45 4.75
N SER A 110 3.07 1.96 5.01
CA SER A 110 3.31 0.75 5.81
C SER A 110 2.65 0.75 7.21
N PRO A 111 2.77 1.80 8.05
CA PRO A 111 2.10 1.85 9.34
C PRO A 111 0.58 2.05 9.23
N LYS A 112 0.10 2.71 8.16
CA LYS A 112 -1.35 2.88 7.92
C LYS A 112 -2.00 1.53 7.58
N LEU A 113 -1.39 0.76 6.68
CA LEU A 113 -1.83 -0.60 6.32
C LEU A 113 -1.84 -1.54 7.52
N THR A 114 -0.77 -1.56 8.32
CA THR A 114 -0.70 -2.44 9.51
C THR A 114 -1.72 -2.03 10.59
N LYS A 115 -1.97 -0.74 10.78
CA LYS A 115 -3.02 -0.26 11.70
C LYS A 115 -4.42 -0.64 11.24
N GLU A 116 -4.69 -0.58 9.94
CA GLU A 116 -5.98 -0.94 9.37
C GLU A 116 -6.23 -2.45 9.44
N GLN A 117 -5.23 -3.27 9.09
CA GLN A 117 -5.27 -4.73 9.27
C GLN A 117 -5.52 -5.12 10.73
N ARG A 118 -4.82 -4.49 11.69
CA ARG A 118 -5.04 -4.74 13.12
C ARG A 118 -6.45 -4.37 13.57
N ARG A 119 -7.03 -3.28 13.04
CA ARG A 119 -8.42 -2.88 13.33
C ARG A 119 -9.42 -3.89 12.76
N GLU A 120 -9.17 -4.39 11.56
CA GLU A 120 -10.03 -5.40 10.94
C GLU A 120 -10.00 -6.72 11.74
N GLU A 121 -8.81 -7.17 12.15
CA GLU A 121 -8.65 -8.36 12.98
C GLU A 121 -9.37 -8.22 14.33
N GLN A 122 -9.23 -7.06 15.00
CA GLN A 122 -9.98 -6.77 16.22
C GLN A 122 -11.50 -6.79 16.02
N ARG A 123 -12.00 -6.27 14.90
CA ARG A 123 -13.44 -6.33 14.58
C ARG A 123 -13.90 -7.77 14.40
N ARG A 124 -13.14 -8.60 13.69
CA ARG A 124 -13.46 -10.03 13.49
C ARG A 124 -13.52 -10.77 14.83
N GLN A 125 -12.52 -10.60 15.70
CA GLN A 125 -12.50 -11.22 17.02
C GLN A 125 -13.71 -10.79 17.88
N LEU A 126 -14.12 -9.51 17.82
CA LEU A 126 -15.30 -9.03 18.52
C LEU A 126 -16.60 -9.61 17.95
N GLU A 127 -16.70 -9.74 16.63
CA GLU A 127 -17.87 -10.33 15.95
C GLU A 127 -17.99 -11.83 16.29
N GLU A 128 -16.88 -12.57 16.26
CA GLU A 128 -16.81 -13.97 16.68
C GLU A 128 -17.20 -14.14 18.15
N TRP A 129 -16.66 -13.31 19.05
CA TRP A 129 -17.01 -13.35 20.46
C TRP A 129 -18.50 -13.06 20.70
N ARG A 130 -19.07 -12.07 19.97
CA ARG A 130 -20.51 -11.76 20.04
C ARG A 130 -21.37 -12.89 19.48
N ALA A 131 -20.92 -13.57 18.43
CA ALA A 131 -21.61 -14.73 17.86
C ALA A 131 -21.58 -15.91 18.83
N ALA A 132 -20.41 -16.23 19.40
CA ALA A 132 -20.26 -17.28 20.40
C ALA A 132 -21.12 -17.02 21.64
N LYS A 133 -21.16 -15.77 22.14
CA LYS A 133 -22.00 -15.40 23.28
C LYS A 133 -23.50 -15.56 22.98
N ARG A 134 -23.94 -15.21 21.76
CA ARG A 134 -25.32 -15.41 21.33
C ARG A 134 -25.67 -16.90 21.21
N ALA A 135 -24.80 -17.68 20.58
CA ALA A 135 -24.99 -19.13 20.46
C ALA A 135 -25.05 -19.83 21.84
N ALA A 136 -24.21 -19.40 22.79
CA ALA A 136 -24.24 -19.91 24.16
C ALA A 136 -25.55 -19.57 24.88
N ALA A 137 -26.05 -18.34 24.73
CA ALA A 137 -27.33 -17.93 25.31
C ALA A 137 -28.52 -18.71 24.70
N GLU A 138 -28.54 -18.86 23.37
CA GLU A 138 -29.56 -19.66 22.67
C GLU A 138 -29.51 -21.12 23.09
N ALA A 139 -28.33 -21.71 23.28
CA ALA A 139 -28.17 -23.08 23.76
C ALA A 139 -28.68 -23.24 25.20
N GLU A 140 -28.40 -22.28 26.10
CA GLU A 140 -28.90 -22.29 27.47
C GLU A 140 -30.43 -22.18 27.51
N GLU A 141 -31.01 -21.31 26.68
CA GLU A 141 -32.47 -21.15 26.60
C GLU A 141 -33.15 -22.39 26.01
N ALA A 142 -32.57 -22.99 24.96
CA ALA A 142 -33.04 -24.26 24.42
C ALA A 142 -32.96 -25.41 25.45
N GLU A 143 -31.93 -25.42 26.30
CA GLU A 143 -31.79 -26.41 27.37
C GLU A 143 -32.84 -26.24 28.46
N LYS A 144 -33.12 -24.99 28.86
CA LYS A 144 -34.22 -24.68 29.80
C LYS A 144 -35.58 -25.11 29.25
N VAL A 145 -35.87 -24.80 27.99
CA VAL A 145 -37.12 -25.21 27.33
C VAL A 145 -37.25 -26.74 27.30
N ARG A 146 -36.17 -27.46 26.97
CA ARG A 146 -36.17 -28.93 26.98
C ARG A 146 -36.46 -29.50 28.37
N LYS A 147 -35.83 -28.98 29.41
CA LYS A 147 -36.07 -29.40 30.81
C LYS A 147 -37.51 -29.12 31.24
N ASP A 148 -38.05 -27.95 30.90
CA ASP A 148 -39.43 -27.58 31.21
C ASP A 148 -40.44 -28.49 30.49
N GLU A 149 -40.19 -28.82 29.22
CA GLU A 149 -41.01 -29.77 28.47
C GLU A 149 -40.96 -31.18 29.09
N GLU A 150 -39.77 -31.66 29.47
CA GLU A 150 -39.60 -32.96 30.10
C GLU A 150 -40.37 -33.03 31.43
N LEU A 151 -40.22 -32.01 32.28
CA LEU A 151 -40.95 -31.91 33.54
C LEU A 151 -42.48 -31.87 33.33
N ARG A 152 -42.95 -31.16 32.30
CA ARG A 152 -44.37 -31.15 31.93
C ARG A 152 -44.85 -32.53 31.48
N ARG A 153 -44.06 -33.24 30.67
CA ARG A 153 -44.37 -34.61 30.21
C ARG A 153 -44.41 -35.59 31.38
N GLU A 154 -43.46 -35.49 32.30
CA GLU A 154 -43.43 -36.32 33.51
C GLU A 154 -44.64 -36.07 34.41
N LYS A 155 -44.95 -34.80 34.71
CA LYS A 155 -46.15 -34.43 35.47
C LYS A 155 -47.44 -34.92 34.79
N ALA A 156 -47.53 -34.83 33.46
CA ALA A 156 -48.68 -35.35 32.72
C ALA A 156 -48.79 -36.88 32.81
N ARG A 157 -47.67 -37.61 32.71
CA ARG A 157 -47.63 -39.07 32.91
C ARG A 157 -48.04 -39.45 34.33
N ALA A 158 -47.51 -38.78 35.34
CA ALA A 158 -47.86 -39.01 36.74
C ALA A 158 -49.36 -38.77 37.00
N ARG A 159 -49.92 -37.67 36.47
CA ARG A 159 -51.37 -37.39 36.53
C ARG A 159 -52.20 -38.48 35.87
N LYS A 160 -51.78 -38.97 34.69
CA LYS A 160 -52.47 -40.05 33.98
C LYS A 160 -52.43 -41.36 34.77
N LEU A 161 -51.28 -41.72 35.33
CA LEU A 161 -51.14 -42.91 36.19
C LEU A 161 -52.00 -42.80 37.45
N HIS A 162 -52.01 -41.64 38.10
CA HIS A 162 -52.85 -41.38 39.27
C HIS A 162 -54.35 -41.51 38.93
N ALA A 163 -54.79 -40.96 37.79
CA ALA A 163 -56.18 -41.09 37.34
C ALA A 163 -56.58 -42.54 37.06
N LEU A 164 -55.70 -43.34 36.44
CA LEU A 164 -55.93 -44.77 36.21
C LEU A 164 -56.01 -45.56 37.53
N ALA A 165 -55.12 -45.27 38.49
CA ALA A 165 -55.13 -45.89 39.81
C ALA A 165 -56.42 -45.56 40.58
N ALA A 166 -56.85 -44.29 40.56
CA ALA A 166 -58.11 -43.85 41.17
C ALA A 166 -59.33 -44.55 40.55
N ARG A 167 -59.35 -44.71 39.22
CA ARG A 167 -60.41 -45.45 38.53
C ARG A 167 -60.43 -46.93 38.91
N ALA A 168 -59.27 -47.59 38.93
CA ALA A 168 -59.17 -48.99 39.35
C ALA A 168 -59.61 -49.19 40.82
N ALA A 169 -59.29 -48.24 41.71
CA ALA A 169 -59.76 -48.27 43.09
C ALA A 169 -61.29 -48.12 43.17
N ALA A 170 -61.88 -47.20 42.40
CA ALA A 170 -63.33 -47.04 42.33
C ALA A 170 -64.03 -48.32 41.81
N GLU A 171 -63.50 -48.92 40.74
CA GLU A 171 -64.02 -50.19 40.19
C GLU A 171 -63.92 -51.33 41.22
N ARG A 172 -62.85 -51.41 42.02
CA ARG A 172 -62.75 -52.37 43.14
C ARG A 172 -63.81 -52.14 44.20
N THR A 173 -64.00 -50.88 44.64
CA THR A 173 -65.04 -50.56 45.65
C THR A 173 -66.44 -50.87 45.14
N GLN A 174 -66.72 -50.65 43.85
CA GLN A 174 -67.99 -51.02 43.23
C GLN A 174 -68.16 -52.53 43.19
N ALA A 175 -67.15 -53.29 42.76
CA ALA A 175 -67.19 -54.74 42.74
C ALA A 175 -67.38 -55.34 44.14
N GLU A 176 -66.73 -54.78 45.16
CA GLU A 176 -66.93 -55.18 46.57
C GLU A 176 -68.34 -54.88 47.06
N ALA A 177 -68.90 -53.72 46.72
CA ALA A 177 -70.28 -53.36 47.06
C ALA A 177 -71.30 -54.28 46.37
N GLU A 178 -71.09 -54.58 45.08
CA GLU A 178 -71.92 -55.53 44.34
C GLU A 178 -71.82 -56.95 44.91
N ALA A 179 -70.62 -57.40 45.29
CA ALA A 179 -70.42 -58.70 45.94
C ALA A 179 -71.18 -58.77 47.28
N ARG A 180 -71.12 -57.71 48.10
CA ARG A 180 -71.89 -57.61 49.34
C ARG A 180 -73.40 -57.63 49.10
N MET A 181 -73.88 -56.91 48.08
CA MET A 181 -75.30 -56.94 47.71
C MET A 181 -75.75 -58.34 47.28
N ARG A 182 -74.94 -59.03 46.48
CA ARG A 182 -75.20 -60.44 46.08
C ARG A 182 -75.19 -61.39 47.28
N GLU A 183 -74.28 -61.21 48.24
CA GLU A 183 -74.26 -61.99 49.47
C GLU A 183 -75.53 -61.74 50.31
N LEU A 184 -75.97 -60.49 50.44
CA LEU A 184 -77.22 -60.14 51.13
C LEU A 184 -78.45 -60.72 50.41
N GLU A 185 -78.51 -60.66 49.08
CA GLU A 185 -79.56 -61.28 48.28
C GLU A 185 -79.58 -62.82 48.44
N GLN A 186 -78.40 -63.46 48.41
CA GLN A 186 -78.30 -64.90 48.65
C GLN A 186 -78.71 -65.29 50.08
N ALA A 187 -78.33 -64.48 51.08
CA ALA A 187 -78.74 -64.68 52.46
C ALA A 187 -80.27 -64.53 52.63
N ALA A 188 -80.87 -63.54 51.97
CA ALA A 188 -82.32 -63.34 51.95
C ALA A 188 -83.04 -64.53 51.27
N LEU A 189 -82.55 -65.00 50.12
CA LEU A 189 -83.08 -66.19 49.43
C LEU A 189 -82.95 -67.46 50.28
N LYS A 190 -81.88 -67.59 51.08
CA LYS A 190 -81.68 -68.71 51.99
C LYS A 190 -82.59 -68.66 53.21
N ALA A 191 -82.91 -67.46 53.71
CA ALA A 191 -83.88 -67.25 54.79
C ALA A 191 -85.33 -67.52 54.35
N LEU A 192 -85.62 -67.42 53.06
CA LEU A 192 -86.92 -67.74 52.44
C LEU A 192 -87.14 -69.24 52.14
N ARG A 193 -86.21 -70.14 52.50
CA ARG A 193 -86.45 -71.59 52.48
C ARG A 193 -86.98 -72.05 53.85
N PRO A 194 -88.27 -72.38 53.99
CA PRO A 194 -88.78 -73.00 55.20
C PRO A 194 -88.21 -74.42 55.30
N GLY A 195 -87.65 -74.73 56.47
CA GLY A 195 -87.16 -76.06 56.78
C GLY A 195 -88.26 -77.12 56.79
N SER A 196 -87.88 -78.34 56.44
CA SER A 196 -88.42 -79.53 57.09
C SER A 196 -87.31 -80.54 57.24
N ALA A 197 -87.16 -80.94 58.48
CA ALA A 197 -86.13 -81.76 59.08
C ALA A 197 -86.19 -83.24 58.64
N PRO A 198 -85.17 -84.06 59.02
CA PRO A 198 -84.90 -85.39 58.50
C PRO A 198 -85.49 -86.51 59.37
N ALA A 199 -85.78 -87.67 58.78
CA ALA A 199 -86.01 -88.94 59.46
C ALA A 199 -86.11 -90.06 58.40
N ARG A 200 -85.76 -91.32 58.60
CA ARG A 200 -84.96 -92.12 59.54
C ARG A 200 -85.11 -93.55 58.97
N ARG A 201 -84.01 -94.31 59.02
CA ARG A 201 -83.91 -95.77 58.88
C ARG A 201 -84.10 -96.37 57.49
#